data_AF-A0A812SNS3-F1
#
_entry.id   AF-A0A812SNS3-F1
#
_cell.length_a   1.000
_cell.length_b   1.000
_cell.length_c   1.000
_cell.angle_alpha   90.00
_cell.angle_beta   90.00
_cell.angle_gamma   90.00
#
_symmetry.space_group_name_H-M   'P 1'
#
loop_
_entity.id
_entity.type
_entity.pdbx_description
1 polymer ?
#
loop_
_entity_poly.entity_id
_entity_poly.type
_entity_poly.pdbx_seq_one_letter_code
_entity_poly.pdbx_strand_id
1 'polypeptide(L)'
;MLPALEVGRATFASRNMQAFAKEVLPRLLAVRCRPGLQLQTASASEAAVFFDWMRDTRQWHAGPNTSKPYNVAKEGCVTGDGGAWIFLEQGTDWLGFQGLYCNFASPRRKPRWVSFRLCLRTLEFSCGFFALSADRRTWGLQPLIFIFNYRGDDMQTGKRCFALQTQPVTGDLHVLQLEKGQICAGVPYEVSVHLDWECGLLELFIDGTCVLREIPFQADLEPQYIGLYNWRSRAVCGFSEILVGSSRPYPVVEDAQQVWRVSESQNRRERGLVVLLSV
;
A
#
# COMPACT_ATOMS: atom_id res chain seq x y z
N MET A 1 -0.37 23.19 -13.23
CA MET A 1 0.44 23.92 -12.21
C MET A 1 -0.43 24.10 -10.97
N LEU A 2 0.02 23.70 -9.78
CA LEU A 2 -0.75 23.90 -8.54
C LEU A 2 -0.74 25.39 -8.12
N PRO A 3 -1.84 25.95 -7.59
CA PRO A 3 -1.86 27.31 -7.06
C PRO A 3 -0.83 27.50 -5.92
N ALA A 4 -0.21 28.67 -5.81
CA ALA A 4 0.83 28.95 -4.81
C ALA A 4 0.39 28.69 -3.34
N LEU A 5 -0.91 28.90 -3.05
CA LEU A 5 -1.51 28.60 -1.75
C LEU A 5 -1.49 27.09 -1.43
N GLU A 6 -1.66 26.24 -2.45
CA GLU A 6 -1.59 24.77 -2.32
C GLU A 6 -0.16 24.30 -2.10
N VAL A 7 0.83 24.95 -2.75
CA VAL A 7 2.25 24.69 -2.50
C VAL A 7 2.63 25.03 -1.06
N GLY A 8 2.15 26.16 -0.53
CA GLY A 8 2.36 26.54 0.87
C GLY A 8 1.75 25.54 1.87
N ARG A 9 0.53 25.06 1.61
CA ARG A 9 -0.14 24.03 2.43
C ARG A 9 0.60 22.68 2.37
N ALA A 10 1.05 22.26 1.19
CA ALA A 10 1.85 21.05 1.01
C ALA A 10 3.18 21.14 1.76
N THR A 11 3.81 22.31 1.72
CA THR A 11 5.06 22.58 2.43
C THR A 11 4.87 22.54 3.95
N PHE A 12 3.75 23.06 4.48
CA PHE A 12 3.47 23.02 5.92
C PHE A 12 3.13 21.60 6.42
N ALA A 13 2.30 20.84 5.70
CA ALA A 13 2.02 19.45 6.03
C ALA A 13 3.27 18.57 5.97
N SER A 14 4.17 18.86 5.01
CA SER A 14 5.50 18.24 4.94
C SER A 14 6.32 18.46 6.22
N ARG A 15 6.17 19.59 6.94
CA ARG A 15 6.94 19.85 8.17
C ARG A 15 6.55 18.93 9.33
N ASN A 16 5.26 18.69 9.55
CA ASN A 16 4.81 17.79 10.62
C ASN A 16 5.23 16.34 10.34
N MET A 17 5.11 15.91 9.09
CA MET A 17 5.65 14.62 8.68
C MET A 17 7.18 14.56 8.83
N GLN A 18 7.91 15.61 8.41
CA GLN A 18 9.37 15.65 8.51
C GLN A 18 9.85 15.62 9.97
N ALA A 19 9.16 16.32 10.88
CA ALA A 19 9.45 16.27 12.30
C ALA A 19 9.24 14.85 12.86
N PHE A 20 8.12 14.22 12.53
CA PHE A 20 7.85 12.82 12.90
C PHE A 20 8.93 11.86 12.36
N ALA A 21 9.29 12.00 11.08
CA ALA A 21 10.29 11.17 10.43
C ALA A 21 11.70 11.36 10.99
N LYS A 22 12.03 12.57 11.46
CA LYS A 22 13.34 12.87 12.05
C LYS A 22 13.44 12.41 13.50
N GLU A 23 12.40 12.59 14.30
CA GLU A 23 12.48 12.47 15.76
C GLU A 23 11.92 11.15 16.30
N VAL A 24 10.81 10.67 15.72
CA VAL A 24 10.03 9.57 16.28
C VAL A 24 10.26 8.28 15.50
N LEU A 25 10.32 8.39 14.18
CA LEU A 25 10.40 7.26 13.27
C LEU A 25 11.66 6.41 13.44
N PRO A 26 12.88 6.96 13.65
CA PRO A 26 14.07 6.14 13.87
C PRO A 26 13.94 5.27 15.13
N ARG A 27 13.32 5.81 16.19
CA ARG A 27 13.06 5.08 17.44
C ARG A 27 12.03 3.96 17.23
N LEU A 28 10.94 4.23 16.53
CA LEU A 28 9.91 3.22 16.23
C LEU A 28 10.46 2.08 15.37
N LEU A 29 11.23 2.43 14.35
CA LEU A 29 11.85 1.45 13.46
C LEU A 29 12.88 0.59 14.20
N ALA A 30 13.63 1.16 15.15
CA ALA A 30 14.62 0.42 15.93
C ALA A 30 14.00 -0.61 16.89
N VAL A 31 12.77 -0.37 17.39
CA VAL A 31 12.12 -1.25 18.39
C VAL A 31 11.36 -2.38 17.73
N ARG A 32 10.68 -2.12 16.61
CA ARG A 32 9.76 -3.11 16.00
C ARG A 32 10.04 -3.44 14.54
N CYS A 33 10.88 -2.69 13.84
CA CYS A 33 11.19 -2.97 12.44
C CYS A 33 12.64 -3.43 12.30
N ARG A 34 13.03 -3.85 11.08
CA ARG A 34 14.40 -4.33 10.84
C ARG A 34 15.41 -3.21 11.16
N PRO A 35 16.53 -3.50 11.86
CA PRO A 35 17.62 -2.55 12.04
C PRO A 35 18.11 -2.00 10.69
N GLY A 36 18.10 -0.67 10.54
CA GLY A 36 18.62 0.02 9.35
C GLY A 36 17.58 0.53 8.35
N LEU A 37 16.29 0.24 8.52
CA LEU A 37 15.25 0.92 7.74
C LEU A 37 15.19 2.40 8.13
N GLN A 38 15.26 3.29 7.13
CA GLN A 38 15.09 4.73 7.31
C GLN A 38 13.91 5.21 6.47
N LEU A 39 12.74 5.31 7.08
CA LEU A 39 11.58 5.93 6.44
C LEU A 39 11.78 7.46 6.41
N GLN A 40 11.46 8.04 5.27
CA GLN A 40 11.51 9.43 4.89
C GLN A 40 10.13 9.88 4.42
N THR A 41 9.91 11.18 4.32
CA THR A 41 8.61 11.76 3.96
C THR A 41 8.63 12.20 2.51
N ALA A 42 7.60 11.84 1.75
CA ALA A 42 7.38 12.41 0.43
C ALA A 42 6.23 13.43 0.49
N SER A 43 6.46 14.64 -0.01
CA SER A 43 5.45 15.71 -0.04
C SER A 43 4.89 15.96 -1.45
N ALA A 44 3.67 16.48 -1.51
CA ALA A 44 2.94 16.77 -2.75
C ALA A 44 3.70 17.68 -3.74
N SER A 45 4.55 18.57 -3.23
CA SER A 45 5.38 19.50 -4.01
C SER A 45 6.31 18.76 -4.98
N GLU A 46 6.78 17.59 -4.58
CA GLU A 46 7.69 16.75 -5.37
C GLU A 46 6.91 15.73 -6.24
N ALA A 47 5.67 15.41 -5.87
CA ALA A 47 4.76 14.54 -6.64
C ALA A 47 4.05 15.28 -7.80
N ALA A 48 3.88 16.61 -7.72
CA ALA A 48 3.27 17.43 -8.77
C ALA A 48 4.10 17.53 -10.06
N VAL A 49 5.33 17.02 -10.07
CA VAL A 49 6.24 17.01 -11.23
C VAL A 49 6.05 15.76 -12.10
N PHE A 50 5.34 14.72 -11.63
CA PHE A 50 5.36 13.39 -12.26
C PHE A 50 3.99 12.79 -12.56
N PHE A 51 2.92 13.58 -12.59
CA PHE A 51 1.71 13.13 -13.29
C PHE A 51 1.97 13.20 -14.80
N ASP A 52 1.92 12.04 -15.43
CA ASP A 52 2.22 11.80 -16.84
C ASP A 52 1.45 12.76 -17.77
N TRP A 53 2.14 13.82 -18.18
CA TRP A 53 1.75 14.74 -19.26
C TRP A 53 1.59 14.05 -20.63
N MET A 54 1.87 12.75 -20.77
CA MET A 54 1.90 12.05 -22.04
C MET A 54 0.96 10.83 -22.18
N ARG A 55 0.08 10.48 -21.21
CA ARG A 55 -0.83 9.31 -21.40
C ARG A 55 -2.31 9.44 -21.04
N ASP A 56 -2.77 10.46 -20.31
CA ASP A 56 -4.23 10.69 -20.15
C ASP A 56 -4.53 12.19 -20.22
N THR A 57 -5.17 12.62 -21.31
CA THR A 57 -5.59 14.01 -21.56
C THR A 57 -6.94 14.34 -20.93
N ARG A 58 -7.53 13.45 -20.13
CA ARG A 58 -8.76 13.78 -19.41
C ARG A 58 -8.47 14.92 -18.44
N GLN A 59 -9.21 16.01 -18.63
CA GLN A 59 -9.17 17.20 -17.79
C GLN A 59 -9.12 16.79 -16.33
N TRP A 60 -8.23 17.45 -15.59
CA TRP A 60 -8.20 17.42 -14.14
C TRP A 60 -9.63 17.57 -13.59
N HIS A 61 -10.09 16.58 -12.84
CA HIS A 61 -11.30 16.67 -12.06
C HIS A 61 -10.89 16.63 -10.59
N ALA A 62 -11.25 17.66 -9.83
CA ALA A 62 -11.16 17.62 -8.39
C ALA A 62 -11.94 16.40 -7.88
N GLY A 63 -11.37 15.65 -6.93
CA GLY A 63 -12.13 14.67 -6.17
C GLY A 63 -13.29 15.33 -5.40
N PRO A 64 -14.26 14.55 -4.89
CA PRO A 64 -15.51 15.07 -4.32
C PRO A 64 -15.36 15.88 -3.02
N ASN A 65 -14.14 16.09 -2.50
CA ASN A 65 -13.90 16.65 -1.18
C ASN A 65 -13.54 18.14 -1.23
N THR A 66 -14.10 18.90 -0.28
CA THR A 66 -13.91 20.36 -0.12
C THR A 66 -12.68 20.73 0.71
N SER A 67 -12.08 19.76 1.42
CA SER A 67 -10.83 19.91 2.16
C SER A 67 -9.73 19.05 1.52
N LYS A 68 -8.48 19.55 1.58
CA LYS A 68 -7.30 18.94 0.95
C LYS A 68 -6.26 18.52 2.00
N PRO A 69 -6.59 17.59 2.91
CA PRO A 69 -5.62 17.12 3.88
C PRO A 69 -4.51 16.29 3.23
N TYR A 70 -3.38 16.21 3.91
CA TYR A 70 -2.20 15.43 3.51
C TYR A 70 -2.14 14.20 4.43
N ASN A 71 -1.40 13.15 4.04
CA ASN A 71 -1.10 12.08 4.99
C ASN A 71 -0.41 12.68 6.23
N VAL A 72 -0.86 12.31 7.43
CA VAL A 72 -0.26 12.73 8.69
C VAL A 72 0.21 11.50 9.41
N ALA A 73 1.52 11.42 9.67
CA ALA A 73 2.10 10.34 10.44
C ALA A 73 2.12 10.70 11.94
N LYS A 74 1.69 9.77 12.78
CA LYS A 74 1.70 9.89 14.25
C LYS A 74 2.15 8.59 14.89
N GLU A 75 2.71 8.70 16.08
CA GLU A 75 2.94 7.55 16.95
C GLU A 75 1.64 7.23 17.67
N GLY A 76 1.31 5.96 17.78
CA GLY A 76 0.18 5.50 18.57
C GLY A 76 0.39 4.08 19.05
N CYS A 77 -0.67 3.49 19.60
CA CYS A 77 -0.68 2.12 20.05
C CYS A 77 -1.96 1.40 19.62
N VAL A 78 -1.87 0.07 19.54
CA VAL A 78 -3.03 -0.81 19.46
C VAL A 78 -3.22 -1.45 20.84
N THR A 79 -4.45 -1.37 21.35
CA THR A 79 -4.79 -1.90 22.68
C THR A 79 -4.44 -3.38 22.77
N GLY A 80 -3.69 -3.76 23.80
CA GLY A 80 -3.26 -5.15 24.02
C GLY A 80 -1.99 -5.58 23.26
N ASP A 81 -1.47 -4.75 22.35
CA ASP A 81 -0.29 -5.11 21.54
C ASP A 81 1.05 -4.64 22.16
N GLY A 82 1.00 -3.82 23.20
CA GLY A 82 2.14 -3.51 24.07
C GLY A 82 3.29 -2.70 23.43
N GLY A 83 3.09 -2.11 22.25
CA GLY A 83 4.13 -1.26 21.66
C GLY A 83 3.62 -0.30 20.59
N ALA A 84 4.59 0.39 20.02
CA ALA A 84 4.33 1.60 19.26
C ALA A 84 4.13 1.32 17.77
N TRP A 85 3.19 2.04 17.18
CA TRP A 85 2.72 1.93 15.81
C TRP A 85 2.90 3.25 15.07
N ILE A 86 3.14 3.16 13.77
CA ILE A 86 3.10 4.30 12.85
C ILE A 86 1.68 4.43 12.34
N PHE A 87 0.90 5.36 12.91
CA PHE A 87 -0.43 5.67 12.41
C PHE A 87 -0.35 6.70 11.29
N LEU A 88 -0.94 6.37 10.15
CA LEU A 88 -1.23 7.30 9.08
C LEU A 88 -2.69 7.72 9.19
N GLU A 89 -2.90 9.00 9.46
CA GLU A 89 -4.20 9.66 9.41
C GLU A 89 -4.32 10.48 8.13
N GLN A 90 -5.56 10.65 7.69
CA GLN A 90 -5.90 11.37 6.47
C GLN A 90 -5.26 10.71 5.25
N GLY A 91 -5.43 11.30 4.08
CA GLY A 91 -5.00 10.74 2.82
C GLY A 91 -5.08 11.80 1.74
N THR A 92 -4.45 11.51 0.61
CA THR A 92 -4.21 12.55 -0.38
C THR A 92 -5.50 12.98 -1.09
N ASP A 93 -6.42 12.07 -1.40
CA ASP A 93 -7.49 12.29 -2.39
C ASP A 93 -6.98 12.91 -3.71
N TRP A 94 -5.66 12.84 -3.95
CA TRP A 94 -4.92 13.36 -5.09
C TRP A 94 -4.48 12.19 -5.95
N LEU A 95 -4.24 12.43 -7.24
CA LEU A 95 -3.61 11.47 -8.16
C LEU A 95 -2.09 11.25 -7.89
N GLY A 96 -1.56 11.70 -6.76
CA GLY A 96 -0.13 11.62 -6.42
C GLY A 96 0.08 11.01 -5.04
N PHE A 97 1.16 10.24 -4.91
CA PHE A 97 1.63 9.69 -3.64
C PHE A 97 2.06 10.80 -2.68
N GLN A 98 1.60 10.74 -1.44
CA GLN A 98 2.13 11.51 -0.32
C GLN A 98 2.04 10.61 0.89
N GLY A 99 3.13 10.40 1.59
CA GLY A 99 3.21 9.34 2.59
C GLY A 99 4.63 9.14 3.08
N LEU A 100 4.85 8.06 3.81
CA LEU A 100 6.18 7.66 4.25
C LEU A 100 6.77 6.74 3.19
N TYR A 101 8.06 6.89 2.89
CA TYR A 101 8.77 5.98 2.00
C TYR A 101 10.13 5.65 2.57
N CYS A 102 10.65 4.45 2.35
CA CYS A 102 12.01 4.10 2.74
C CYS A 102 12.74 3.66 1.49
N ASN A 103 13.91 4.25 1.25
CA ASN A 103 14.90 3.59 0.42
C ASN A 103 15.62 2.58 1.30
N PHE A 104 15.39 1.29 1.05
CA PHE A 104 16.11 0.23 1.74
C PHE A 104 17.26 -0.32 0.90
N ALA A 105 17.60 0.37 -0.22
CA ALA A 105 18.65 0.09 -1.20
C ALA A 105 19.56 -1.02 -0.70
N SER A 106 19.25 -2.24 -1.12
CA SER A 106 19.92 -3.43 -0.65
C SER A 106 21.26 -3.54 -1.36
N PRO A 107 22.42 -3.49 -0.66
CA PRO A 107 23.69 -3.95 -1.25
C PRO A 107 23.75 -5.49 -1.37
N ARG A 108 22.62 -6.21 -1.26
CA ARG A 108 22.50 -7.68 -1.14
C ARG A 108 21.44 -8.24 -2.10
N ARG A 109 21.42 -9.57 -2.22
CA ARG A 109 20.40 -10.38 -2.93
C ARG A 109 18.97 -9.87 -2.71
N LYS A 110 18.14 -9.96 -3.75
CA LYS A 110 16.72 -9.57 -3.72
C LYS A 110 15.97 -10.24 -2.54
N PRO A 111 15.12 -9.51 -1.81
CA PRO A 111 14.41 -10.02 -0.64
C PRO A 111 13.38 -11.06 -1.05
N ARG A 112 13.36 -12.22 -0.38
CA ARG A 112 12.33 -13.25 -0.60
C ARG A 112 11.03 -12.94 0.13
N TRP A 113 11.09 -12.11 1.18
CA TRP A 113 9.96 -11.83 2.05
C TRP A 113 9.85 -10.33 2.33
N VAL A 114 8.62 -9.84 2.23
CA VAL A 114 8.18 -8.53 2.74
C VAL A 114 6.99 -8.75 3.65
N SER A 115 7.11 -8.30 4.90
CA SER A 115 6.05 -8.47 5.90
C SER A 115 5.84 -7.20 6.70
N PHE A 116 4.63 -7.01 7.17
CA PHE A 116 4.22 -5.89 8.00
C PHE A 116 2.93 -6.22 8.74
N ARG A 117 2.71 -5.55 9.88
CA ARG A 117 1.43 -5.57 10.57
C ARG A 117 0.61 -4.34 10.20
N LEU A 118 -0.68 -4.55 9.96
CA LEU A 118 -1.63 -3.52 9.57
C LEU A 118 -2.78 -3.46 10.56
N CYS A 119 -3.13 -2.27 11.04
CA CYS A 119 -4.29 -2.03 11.88
C CYS A 119 -5.20 -1.00 11.20
N LEU A 120 -6.45 -1.37 10.93
CA LEU A 120 -7.42 -0.47 10.28
C LEU A 120 -8.29 0.20 11.34
N ARG A 121 -8.47 1.54 11.30
CA ARG A 121 -9.36 2.24 12.24
C ARG A 121 -10.66 2.72 11.60
N THR A 122 -10.63 3.03 10.31
CA THR A 122 -11.79 3.52 9.55
C THR A 122 -12.11 2.58 8.40
N LEU A 123 -13.02 1.64 8.62
CA LEU A 123 -13.36 0.61 7.63
C LEU A 123 -14.22 1.14 6.48
N GLU A 124 -14.88 2.26 6.70
CA GLU A 124 -15.69 2.96 5.70
C GLU A 124 -14.83 3.59 4.57
N PHE A 125 -13.52 3.74 4.78
CA PHE A 125 -12.59 4.35 3.82
C PHE A 125 -11.45 3.42 3.42
N SER A 126 -11.17 3.35 2.13
CA SER A 126 -10.00 2.67 1.57
C SER A 126 -8.69 3.31 2.09
N CYS A 127 -7.79 2.47 2.60
CA CYS A 127 -6.59 2.92 3.33
C CYS A 127 -5.52 1.82 3.43
N GLY A 128 -4.44 2.10 4.17
CA GLY A 128 -3.43 1.08 4.47
C GLY A 128 -2.63 0.61 3.26
N PHE A 129 -2.26 1.54 2.37
CA PHE A 129 -1.48 1.19 1.19
C PHE A 129 -0.02 0.96 1.57
N PHE A 130 0.48 -0.22 1.21
CA PHE A 130 1.88 -0.60 1.27
C PHE A 130 2.37 -0.90 -0.15
N ALA A 131 3.39 -0.18 -0.61
CA ALA A 131 3.96 -0.35 -1.94
C ALA A 131 5.41 -0.82 -1.87
N LEU A 132 5.79 -1.77 -2.74
CA LEU A 132 7.17 -2.14 -3.02
C LEU A 132 7.48 -1.81 -4.48
N SER A 133 8.59 -1.10 -4.72
CA SER A 133 8.97 -0.63 -6.05
C SER A 133 10.47 -0.60 -6.28
N ALA A 134 10.83 -0.48 -7.56
CA ALA A 134 12.22 -0.38 -8.00
C ALA A 134 12.72 1.04 -8.25
N ASP A 135 11.83 2.03 -8.35
CA ASP A 135 12.21 3.43 -8.58
C ASP A 135 11.40 4.38 -7.69
N ARG A 136 12.07 5.48 -7.32
CA ARG A 136 11.48 6.63 -6.65
C ARG A 136 10.65 7.50 -7.59
N ARG A 137 10.76 7.36 -8.92
CA ARG A 137 10.15 8.27 -9.91
C ARG A 137 8.63 8.43 -9.86
N THR A 138 7.94 7.66 -9.04
CA THR A 138 6.52 7.89 -8.68
C THR A 138 6.24 7.49 -7.23
N TRP A 139 7.28 7.57 -6.38
CA TRP A 139 7.22 7.30 -4.94
C TRP A 139 6.65 5.93 -4.57
N GLY A 140 7.05 4.87 -5.28
CA GLY A 140 6.52 3.54 -5.00
C GLY A 140 5.51 3.03 -6.01
N LEU A 141 5.04 3.87 -6.94
CA LEU A 141 3.94 3.49 -7.84
C LEU A 141 4.41 2.83 -9.15
N GLN A 142 5.62 3.12 -9.62
CA GLN A 142 6.22 2.66 -10.88
C GLN A 142 7.75 2.83 -10.89
N PRO A 143 8.52 1.84 -11.41
CA PRO A 143 8.09 0.51 -11.77
C PRO A 143 7.77 -0.32 -10.52
N LEU A 144 6.58 -0.91 -10.52
CA LEU A 144 5.95 -1.51 -9.35
C LEU A 144 6.29 -2.98 -9.25
N ILE A 145 6.57 -3.44 -8.03
CA ILE A 145 6.62 -4.87 -7.72
C ILE A 145 5.25 -5.30 -7.20
N PHE A 146 4.76 -4.67 -6.12
CA PHE A 146 3.36 -4.82 -5.70
C PHE A 146 2.86 -3.63 -4.85
N ILE A 147 1.55 -3.42 -4.84
CA ILE A 147 0.80 -2.62 -3.87
C ILE A 147 -0.17 -3.53 -3.15
N PHE A 148 -0.13 -3.54 -1.83
CA PHE A 148 -1.17 -4.09 -0.97
C PHE A 148 -2.00 -2.95 -0.40
N ASN A 149 -3.32 -3.10 -0.32
CA ASN A 149 -4.17 -2.13 0.35
C ASN A 149 -5.48 -2.71 0.88
N TYR A 150 -6.14 -1.96 1.74
CA TYR A 150 -7.53 -2.18 2.14
C TYR A 150 -8.47 -1.34 1.28
N ARG A 151 -9.56 -1.95 0.80
CA ARG A 151 -10.68 -1.30 0.10
C ARG A 151 -11.88 -1.23 1.05
N GLY A 152 -12.31 -0.02 1.37
CA GLY A 152 -13.43 0.27 2.26
C GLY A 152 -14.78 0.35 1.56
N ASP A 153 -15.80 0.78 2.31
CA ASP A 153 -17.18 0.93 1.83
C ASP A 153 -17.32 2.06 0.79
N ASP A 154 -16.33 2.96 0.70
CA ASP A 154 -16.26 4.02 -0.30
C ASP A 154 -16.10 3.52 -1.75
N MET A 155 -15.83 2.22 -1.94
CA MET A 155 -15.77 1.60 -3.26
C MET A 155 -17.15 1.15 -3.73
N GLN A 156 -17.49 1.46 -4.99
CA GLN A 156 -18.78 1.13 -5.62
C GLN A 156 -19.16 -0.37 -5.58
N THR A 157 -18.18 -1.25 -5.38
CA THR A 157 -18.37 -2.69 -5.27
C THR A 157 -18.97 -3.14 -3.93
N GLY A 158 -19.05 -2.26 -2.92
CA GLY A 158 -19.79 -2.44 -1.68
C GLY A 158 -19.28 -3.51 -0.70
N LYS A 159 -18.19 -4.22 -1.02
CA LYS A 159 -17.57 -5.21 -0.14
C LYS A 159 -16.18 -4.78 0.30
N ARG A 160 -15.98 -4.71 1.61
CA ARG A 160 -14.69 -4.52 2.27
C ARG A 160 -13.76 -5.68 1.91
N CYS A 161 -12.54 -5.37 1.49
CA CYS A 161 -11.59 -6.39 1.07
C CYS A 161 -10.15 -5.91 1.18
N PHE A 162 -9.22 -6.87 1.27
CA PHE A 162 -7.83 -6.63 0.95
C PHE A 162 -7.63 -6.80 -0.55
N ALA A 163 -6.68 -6.04 -1.08
CA ALA A 163 -6.35 -6.03 -2.49
C ALA A 163 -4.84 -6.04 -2.69
N LEU A 164 -4.41 -6.74 -3.73
CA LEU A 164 -3.04 -6.77 -4.18
C LEU A 164 -2.98 -6.41 -5.68
N GLN A 165 -2.08 -5.51 -6.04
CA GLN A 165 -1.85 -5.09 -7.41
C GLN A 165 -0.37 -5.27 -7.75
N THR A 166 -0.06 -5.94 -8.86
CA THR A 166 1.33 -6.13 -9.34
C THR A 166 1.62 -5.37 -10.63
N GLN A 167 0.60 -4.83 -11.30
CA GLN A 167 0.77 -4.08 -12.55
C GLN A 167 -0.07 -2.79 -12.54
N PRO A 168 0.56 -1.61 -12.75
CA PRO A 168 -0.11 -0.31 -12.62
C PRO A 168 -0.99 0.06 -13.83
N VAL A 169 -0.76 -0.52 -15.01
CA VAL A 169 -1.42 -0.12 -16.28
C VAL A 169 -2.37 -1.19 -16.83
N THR A 170 -2.07 -2.47 -16.62
CA THR A 170 -2.79 -3.63 -17.18
C THR A 170 -3.77 -4.28 -16.21
N GLY A 171 -3.76 -3.90 -14.92
CA GLY A 171 -4.95 -4.05 -14.08
C GLY A 171 -5.20 -5.43 -13.46
N ASP A 172 -4.15 -6.22 -13.22
CA ASP A 172 -4.24 -7.41 -12.37
C ASP A 172 -4.35 -6.98 -10.90
N LEU A 173 -5.57 -6.59 -10.54
CA LEU A 173 -6.01 -6.32 -9.19
C LEU A 173 -6.63 -7.59 -8.63
N HIS A 174 -5.94 -8.21 -7.69
CA HIS A 174 -6.39 -9.41 -6.99
C HIS A 174 -7.15 -8.98 -5.74
N VAL A 175 -8.46 -9.21 -5.72
CA VAL A 175 -9.32 -8.82 -4.61
C VAL A 175 -9.64 -10.04 -3.76
N LEU A 176 -9.31 -9.94 -2.48
CA LEU A 176 -9.64 -10.93 -1.46
C LEU A 176 -11.01 -10.60 -0.87
N GLN A 177 -12.05 -11.22 -1.40
CA GLN A 177 -13.38 -11.08 -0.83
C GLN A 177 -13.47 -11.82 0.50
N LEU A 178 -13.90 -11.07 1.50
CA LEU A 178 -14.10 -11.53 2.86
C LEU A 178 -15.59 -11.66 3.16
N GLU A 179 -15.92 -12.60 4.04
CA GLU A 179 -17.23 -12.66 4.66
C GLU A 179 -17.46 -11.44 5.56
N LYS A 180 -18.73 -11.06 5.71
CA LYS A 180 -19.11 -9.88 6.48
C LYS A 180 -18.65 -10.06 7.93
N GLY A 181 -17.86 -9.11 8.42
CA GLY A 181 -17.36 -9.10 9.81
C GLY A 181 -15.98 -9.71 10.03
N GLN A 182 -15.31 -10.22 8.99
CA GLN A 182 -13.92 -10.71 9.12
C GLN A 182 -12.90 -9.57 9.23
N ILE A 183 -13.19 -8.39 8.65
CA ILE A 183 -12.39 -7.17 8.88
C ILE A 183 -12.99 -6.36 10.03
N CYS A 184 -12.19 -6.19 11.08
CA CYS A 184 -12.53 -5.52 12.33
C CYS A 184 -11.64 -4.28 12.53
N ALA A 185 -12.26 -3.18 12.95
CA ALA A 185 -11.53 -1.97 13.28
C ALA A 185 -10.72 -2.18 14.56
N GLY A 186 -9.47 -1.70 14.59
CA GLY A 186 -8.58 -1.77 15.73
C GLY A 186 -7.88 -3.11 15.91
N VAL A 187 -8.15 -4.11 15.06
CA VAL A 187 -7.49 -5.42 15.09
C VAL A 187 -6.24 -5.39 14.20
N PRO A 188 -5.07 -5.82 14.71
CA PRO A 188 -3.89 -6.06 13.89
C PRO A 188 -4.06 -7.26 12.95
N TYR A 189 -3.57 -7.11 11.72
CA TYR A 189 -3.44 -8.16 10.72
C TYR A 189 -1.96 -8.33 10.36
N GLU A 190 -1.47 -9.56 10.30
CA GLU A 190 -0.12 -9.90 9.87
C GLU A 190 -0.12 -10.16 8.36
N VAL A 191 0.50 -9.27 7.60
CA VAL A 191 0.60 -9.39 6.14
C VAL A 191 2.00 -9.84 5.77
N SER A 192 2.12 -10.87 4.93
CA SER A 192 3.39 -11.33 4.38
C SER A 192 3.28 -11.62 2.90
N VAL A 193 4.26 -11.14 2.13
CA VAL A 193 4.39 -11.40 0.71
C VAL A 193 5.68 -12.17 0.47
N HIS A 194 5.55 -13.37 -0.09
CA HIS A 194 6.67 -14.15 -0.59
C HIS A 194 6.94 -13.74 -2.04
N LEU A 195 8.21 -13.55 -2.38
CA LEU A 195 8.68 -13.14 -3.70
C LEU A 195 9.63 -14.20 -4.25
N ASP A 196 9.15 -14.97 -5.22
CA ASP A 196 9.97 -15.86 -6.02
C ASP A 196 10.47 -15.11 -7.26
N TRP A 197 11.69 -14.58 -7.15
CA TRP A 197 12.36 -13.84 -8.21
C TRP A 197 12.82 -14.70 -9.37
N GLU A 198 12.98 -16.01 -9.16
CA GLU A 198 13.40 -16.93 -10.22
C GLU A 198 12.22 -17.27 -11.13
N CYS A 199 11.05 -17.52 -10.51
CA CYS A 199 9.83 -17.86 -11.24
C CYS A 199 9.00 -16.64 -11.65
N GLY A 200 9.23 -15.47 -11.05
CA GLY A 200 8.41 -14.27 -11.30
C GLY A 200 7.02 -14.33 -10.65
N LEU A 201 6.91 -15.06 -9.54
CA LEU A 201 5.66 -15.35 -8.85
C LEU A 201 5.69 -14.87 -7.40
N LEU A 202 4.57 -14.32 -6.93
CA LEU A 202 4.39 -13.97 -5.53
C LEU A 202 3.24 -14.75 -4.89
N GLU A 203 3.32 -14.84 -3.57
CA GLU A 203 2.27 -15.39 -2.72
C GLU A 203 1.96 -14.37 -1.62
N LEU A 204 0.68 -14.22 -1.28
CA LEU A 204 0.22 -13.35 -0.22
C LEU A 204 -0.30 -14.20 0.94
N PHE A 205 0.11 -13.85 2.15
CA PHE A 205 -0.34 -14.44 3.40
C PHE A 205 -0.95 -13.37 4.29
N ILE A 206 -2.07 -13.70 4.94
CA ILE A 206 -2.71 -12.88 5.96
C ILE A 206 -2.94 -13.75 7.19
N ASP A 207 -2.44 -13.31 8.34
CA ASP A 207 -2.49 -14.04 9.62
C ASP A 207 -2.00 -15.49 9.46
N GLY A 208 -0.87 -15.64 8.76
CA GLY A 208 -0.23 -16.92 8.47
C GLY A 208 -0.91 -17.79 7.39
N THR A 209 -2.12 -17.45 6.96
CA THR A 209 -2.88 -18.18 5.92
C THR A 209 -2.48 -17.73 4.52
N CYS A 210 -2.21 -18.66 3.60
CA CYS A 210 -1.95 -18.35 2.19
C CYS A 210 -3.27 -17.97 1.49
N VAL A 211 -3.40 -16.72 1.05
CA VAL A 211 -4.65 -16.18 0.49
C VAL A 211 -4.59 -15.93 -1.01
N LEU A 212 -3.39 -15.66 -1.56
CA LEU A 212 -3.12 -15.64 -2.99
C LEU A 212 -1.86 -16.46 -3.26
N ARG A 213 -1.85 -17.18 -4.39
CA ARG A 213 -0.72 -18.00 -4.82
C ARG A 213 -0.44 -17.78 -6.30
N GLU A 214 0.82 -17.93 -6.70
CA GLU A 214 1.26 -17.91 -8.11
C GLU A 214 0.84 -16.62 -8.85
N ILE A 215 0.90 -15.49 -8.15
CA ILE A 215 0.55 -14.19 -8.75
C ILE A 215 1.76 -13.66 -9.53
N PRO A 216 1.64 -13.36 -10.83
CA PRO A 216 2.76 -12.86 -11.61
C PRO A 216 3.15 -11.43 -11.20
N PHE A 217 4.46 -11.17 -11.17
CA PHE A 217 5.02 -9.83 -10.95
C PHE A 217 6.30 -9.61 -11.77
N GLN A 218 6.77 -8.36 -11.86
CA GLN A 218 7.97 -8.00 -12.61
C GLN A 218 9.24 -8.33 -11.81
N ALA A 219 9.78 -9.54 -11.99
CA ALA A 219 10.95 -10.02 -11.24
C ALA A 219 12.31 -9.56 -11.77
N ASP A 220 12.36 -8.97 -12.96
CA ASP A 220 13.55 -8.32 -13.52
C ASP A 220 13.90 -7.03 -12.77
N LEU A 221 12.91 -6.37 -12.16
CA LEU A 221 13.09 -5.16 -11.36
C LEU A 221 13.95 -5.38 -10.11
N GLU A 222 14.73 -4.37 -9.73
CA GLU A 222 15.50 -4.36 -8.48
C GLU A 222 14.73 -3.62 -7.38
N PRO A 223 14.27 -4.30 -6.32
CA PRO A 223 13.50 -3.68 -5.25
C PRO A 223 14.33 -2.69 -4.44
N GLN A 224 13.90 -1.43 -4.38
CA GLN A 224 14.65 -0.36 -3.69
C GLN A 224 13.81 0.42 -2.68
N TYR A 225 12.51 0.57 -2.92
CA TYR A 225 11.68 1.48 -2.14
C TYR A 225 10.43 0.81 -1.58
N ILE A 226 10.14 1.13 -0.31
CA ILE A 226 8.84 0.89 0.34
C ILE A 226 8.09 2.21 0.39
N GLY A 227 6.77 2.20 0.16
CA GLY A 227 5.88 3.34 0.38
C GLY A 227 4.70 2.98 1.28
N LEU A 228 4.32 3.87 2.20
CA LEU A 228 3.19 3.76 3.11
C LEU A 228 2.33 5.01 2.98
N TYR A 229 1.04 4.85 2.68
CA TYR A 229 0.14 5.97 2.48
C TYR A 229 -1.33 5.56 2.61
N ASN A 230 -2.18 6.57 2.82
CA ASN A 230 -3.62 6.46 2.63
C ASN A 230 -4.05 7.28 1.41
N TRP A 231 -5.11 6.82 0.77
CA TRP A 231 -5.74 7.56 -0.33
C TRP A 231 -6.83 8.51 0.14
N ARG A 232 -7.62 8.16 1.16
CA ARG A 232 -8.78 8.96 1.58
C ARG A 232 -8.47 9.95 2.70
N SER A 233 -8.94 11.18 2.57
CA SER A 233 -8.81 12.25 3.59
C SER A 233 -9.31 11.90 4.99
N ARG A 234 -10.23 10.94 5.12
CA ARG A 234 -10.77 10.48 6.41
C ARG A 234 -10.23 9.12 6.84
N ALA A 235 -9.30 8.53 6.09
CA ALA A 235 -8.69 7.26 6.42
C ALA A 235 -7.79 7.35 7.66
N VAL A 236 -7.83 6.30 8.48
CA VAL A 236 -6.87 6.08 9.57
C VAL A 236 -6.46 4.61 9.58
N CYS A 237 -5.15 4.37 9.46
CA CYS A 237 -4.55 3.04 9.58
C CYS A 237 -3.22 3.12 10.34
N GLY A 238 -2.75 1.98 10.84
CA GLY A 238 -1.47 1.83 11.52
C GLY A 238 -0.62 0.76 10.87
N PHE A 239 0.68 1.00 10.79
CA PHE A 239 1.70 0.04 10.39
C PHE A 239 2.67 -0.24 11.54
N SER A 240 3.10 -1.49 11.67
CA SER A 240 4.23 -1.88 12.52
C SER A 240 4.95 -3.09 11.93
N GLU A 241 6.09 -3.46 12.51
CA GLU A 241 6.84 -4.67 12.13
C GLU A 241 7.13 -4.80 10.63
N ILE A 242 7.58 -3.70 10.02
CA ILE A 242 7.94 -3.69 8.60
C ILE A 242 9.29 -4.40 8.45
N LEU A 243 9.27 -5.54 7.79
CA LEU A 243 10.38 -6.46 7.62
C LEU A 243 10.57 -6.77 6.14
N VAL A 244 11.80 -6.61 5.66
CA VAL A 244 12.20 -6.97 4.29
C VAL A 244 13.47 -7.80 4.38
N GLY A 245 13.47 -9.01 3.81
CA GLY A 245 14.62 -9.91 3.93
C GLY A 245 14.46 -11.25 3.23
N SER A 246 15.36 -12.19 3.53
CA SER A 246 15.39 -13.53 2.95
C SER A 246 14.56 -14.56 3.73
N SER A 247 14.21 -14.25 4.98
CA SER A 247 13.57 -15.17 5.91
C SER A 247 12.13 -14.73 6.18
N ARG A 248 11.21 -15.69 6.25
CA ARG A 248 9.83 -15.46 6.62
C ARG A 248 9.74 -15.11 8.13
N PRO A 249 9.10 -14.01 8.52
CA PRO A 249 9.04 -13.62 9.93
C PRO A 249 7.87 -14.25 10.71
N TYR A 250 6.72 -14.49 10.07
CA TYR A 250 5.53 -15.06 10.74
C TYR A 250 5.32 -16.54 10.36
N PRO A 251 4.83 -17.40 11.27
CA PRO A 251 4.56 -18.81 10.98
C PRO A 251 3.47 -18.99 9.90
N VAL A 252 3.45 -20.16 9.25
CA VAL A 252 2.31 -20.61 8.42
C VAL A 252 1.32 -21.29 9.35
N VAL A 253 0.02 -21.02 9.16
CA VAL A 253 -1.04 -21.81 9.79
C VAL A 253 -1.50 -22.85 8.78
N GLU A 254 -1.33 -24.13 9.10
CA GLU A 254 -1.73 -25.25 8.22
C GLU A 254 -3.26 -25.45 8.20
N ASP A 255 -3.93 -25.14 9.32
CA ASP A 255 -5.40 -25.17 9.46
C ASP A 255 -5.95 -23.74 9.60
N ALA A 256 -6.17 -23.08 8.47
CA ALA A 256 -6.77 -21.76 8.45
C ALA A 256 -8.26 -21.84 8.82
N GLN A 257 -8.65 -21.31 9.98
CA GLN A 257 -10.07 -21.14 10.33
C GLN A 257 -10.77 -20.09 9.43
N GLN A 258 -10.01 -19.25 8.72
CA GLN A 258 -10.52 -18.25 7.80
C GLN A 258 -10.42 -18.70 6.35
N VAL A 259 -11.57 -18.79 5.68
CA VAL A 259 -11.67 -19.05 4.24
C VAL A 259 -11.62 -17.73 3.48
N TRP A 260 -10.62 -17.57 2.63
CA TRP A 260 -10.44 -16.40 1.76
C TRP A 260 -10.98 -16.70 0.37
N ARG A 261 -11.94 -15.90 -0.12
CA ARG A 261 -12.47 -16.06 -1.48
C ARG A 261 -11.76 -15.09 -2.42
N VAL A 262 -10.96 -15.63 -3.32
CA VAL A 262 -10.30 -14.84 -4.35
C VAL A 262 -11.30 -14.51 -5.45
N SER A 263 -11.52 -13.23 -5.71
CA SER A 263 -12.20 -12.79 -6.92
C SER A 263 -11.14 -12.52 -7.98
N GLU A 264 -11.18 -13.25 -9.10
CA GLU A 264 -10.34 -12.93 -10.24
C GLU A 264 -10.64 -11.51 -10.78
N SER A 265 -9.62 -10.94 -11.43
CA SER A 265 -9.54 -9.54 -11.90
C SER A 265 -10.87 -8.98 -12.42
N GLN A 266 -11.23 -7.77 -11.99
CA GLN A 266 -12.39 -7.05 -12.54
C GLN A 266 -12.19 -6.64 -14.03
N ASN A 267 -10.98 -6.73 -14.55
CA ASN A 267 -10.62 -6.28 -15.90
C ASN A 267 -10.67 -7.36 -16.99
N ARG A 268 -10.93 -8.64 -16.66
CA ARG A 268 -11.07 -9.70 -17.67
C ARG A 268 -12.39 -9.66 -18.47
N ARG A 269 -13.33 -8.76 -18.15
CA ARG A 269 -14.70 -8.79 -18.72
C ARG A 269 -14.90 -8.18 -20.12
N GLU A 270 -13.89 -7.60 -20.76
CA GLU A 270 -14.08 -6.98 -22.10
C GLU A 270 -13.39 -7.69 -23.28
N ARG A 271 -12.76 -8.86 -23.09
CA ARG A 271 -12.15 -9.62 -24.20
C ARG A 271 -12.77 -10.99 -24.41
N GLY A 272 -14.09 -11.04 -24.51
CA GLY A 272 -14.81 -12.31 -24.68
C GLY A 272 -16.19 -12.17 -25.32
N LEU A 273 -16.31 -11.44 -26.44
CA LEU A 273 -17.48 -11.57 -27.32
C LEU A 273 -17.11 -11.16 -28.76
N VAL A 274 -16.31 -11.99 -29.42
CA VAL A 274 -16.40 -12.14 -30.88
C VAL A 274 -17.17 -13.44 -31.10
N VAL A 275 -18.49 -13.31 -31.19
CA VAL A 275 -19.34 -14.39 -31.70
C VAL A 275 -19.01 -14.51 -33.18
N LEU A 276 -18.33 -15.61 -33.54
CA LEU A 276 -18.31 -16.13 -34.90
C LEU A 276 -19.77 -16.48 -35.26
N LEU A 277 -20.46 -15.58 -35.95
CA LEU A 277 -21.62 -15.94 -36.75
C LEU A 277 -21.09 -16.41 -38.10
N SER A 278 -20.99 -17.72 -38.25
CA SER A 278 -20.97 -18.38 -39.55
C SER A 278 -22.30 -18.13 -40.25
N VAL A 279 -22.24 -17.58 -41.46
CA VAL A 279 -23.24 -17.70 -42.53
C VAL A 279 -22.54 -18.30 -43.73
#